data_AF-A0A9E0HN56-F1
#
_entry.id   AF-A0A9E0HN56-F1
#
_cell.length_a   1.000
_cell.length_b   1.000
_cell.length_c   1.000
_cell.angle_alpha   90.00
_cell.angle_beta   90.00
_cell.angle_gamma   90.00
#
_symmetry.space_group_name_H-M   'P 1'
#
loop_
_entity.id
_entity.type
_entity.pdbx_description
1 polymer ?
#
loop_
_entity_poly.entity_id
_entity_poly.type
_entity_poly.pdbx_seq_one_letter_code
_entity_poly.pdbx_strand_id
1 'polypeptide(L)'
;MLLVLQAWAQSSSEKASVQLSAIVQKNPARITLSWPATSNTSSITVYRKTKAATTWGNAVGYPSASATQYQDNNVIVGTSYEYRVVRSANGTTGQGYINTGIEVELPGYRGKMVLLVDNTMVGPLSSELTQLEKDLRADGWVVLRNNVGRTASVSSIRNIVKDHYNSDPSNVKAVYIIGHVPVPYSGNIAPDGHGEHVGAWPCDGYYGEMNGNWTDNSVNNNGAQREANRNVPGDGKFDQSYFPSAVELQVGRVDLYDMPAFGQSETELLRSYLNRAHNFKVKQWTPQSRAIVFDNFYYMNEPMAASAWRNMSVMVGASNVTNANVYGPNYYSQVNNQSYLWTYSSGGGLQAYEGSTLTYNGANLVGTTQNYASTNAGGVFNMSFGSYFGDWDNKNNFLRAPLAKGSGLTSCWAAIPAWYFDHMGLGENIGYSTRETMNNNGLYAPITDGWESTSPNTHLALMGDPSLRQKMVSPPTSLTIANSGGVPAFNWNAAPGVDGYHIYRFDGNQGITRLTNEPV
;
A
#
# COMPACT_ATOMS: atom_id res chain seq x y z
N MET A 1 38.43 0.15 -27.79
CA MET A 1 37.37 0.76 -26.95
C MET A 1 37.23 -0.11 -25.72
N LEU A 2 37.86 0.27 -24.61
CA LEU A 2 37.73 -0.48 -23.35
C LEU A 2 36.31 -0.24 -22.81
N LEU A 3 35.46 -1.26 -22.80
CA LEU A 3 34.23 -1.24 -22.02
C LEU A 3 34.64 -1.26 -20.55
N VAL A 4 34.60 -0.10 -19.88
CA VAL A 4 34.65 -0.05 -18.42
C VAL A 4 33.29 -0.50 -17.93
N LEU A 5 33.18 -1.79 -17.56
CA LEU A 5 32.09 -2.30 -16.75
C LEU A 5 32.23 -1.67 -15.36
N GLN A 6 31.46 -0.62 -15.09
CA GLN A 6 31.27 -0.15 -13.71
C GLN A 6 30.46 -1.21 -12.97
N ALA A 7 31.15 -2.06 -12.21
CA ALA A 7 30.52 -2.93 -11.23
C ALA A 7 30.21 -2.09 -9.98
N TRP A 8 28.93 -1.85 -9.71
CA TRP A 8 28.47 -1.20 -8.49
C TRP A 8 28.35 -2.24 -7.38
N ALA A 9 28.91 -1.97 -6.21
CA ALA A 9 28.68 -2.81 -5.04
C ALA A 9 27.22 -2.66 -4.59
N GLN A 10 26.61 -3.75 -4.09
CA GLN A 10 25.26 -3.72 -3.53
C GLN A 10 25.13 -2.67 -2.41
N SER A 11 24.03 -1.93 -2.41
CA SER A 11 23.71 -0.98 -1.33
C SER A 11 23.41 -1.70 -0.01
N SER A 12 23.40 -0.97 1.12
CA SER A 12 22.92 -1.49 2.41
C SER A 12 21.50 -2.05 2.28
N SER A 13 20.62 -1.33 1.56
CA SER A 13 19.25 -1.72 1.24
C SER A 13 19.14 -3.06 0.51
N GLU A 14 19.98 -3.31 -0.50
CA GLU A 14 20.02 -4.59 -1.21
C GLU A 14 20.55 -5.72 -0.33
N LYS A 15 21.59 -5.47 0.48
CA LYS A 15 22.16 -6.46 1.42
C LYS A 15 21.19 -6.85 2.53
N ALA A 16 20.35 -5.92 2.98
CA ALA A 16 19.29 -6.15 3.97
C ALA A 16 18.05 -6.88 3.39
N SER A 17 18.04 -7.13 2.07
CA SER A 17 16.90 -7.74 1.37
C SER A 17 17.27 -9.09 0.75
N VAL A 18 16.37 -10.06 0.84
CA VAL A 18 16.43 -11.28 0.03
C VAL A 18 15.35 -11.15 -1.05
N GLN A 19 15.78 -10.99 -2.30
CA GLN A 19 14.90 -10.80 -3.44
C GLN A 19 14.36 -12.17 -3.88
N LEU A 20 13.11 -12.47 -3.51
CA LEU A 20 12.52 -13.78 -3.71
C LEU A 20 11.75 -13.88 -5.03
N SER A 21 11.61 -15.11 -5.51
CA SER A 21 10.68 -15.53 -6.57
C SER A 21 10.21 -16.94 -6.28
N ALA A 22 9.09 -17.36 -6.86
CA ALA A 22 8.54 -18.69 -6.68
C ALA A 22 8.01 -19.27 -8.00
N ILE A 23 8.22 -20.57 -8.19
CA ILE A 23 7.58 -21.39 -9.22
C ILE A 23 6.81 -22.52 -8.54
N VAL A 24 5.60 -22.78 -9.02
CA VAL A 24 4.69 -23.78 -8.44
C VAL A 24 4.53 -24.97 -9.38
N GLN A 25 4.43 -26.17 -8.81
CA GLN A 25 4.16 -27.41 -9.53
C GLN A 25 3.02 -28.15 -8.82
N LYS A 26 2.03 -28.64 -9.58
CA LYS A 26 0.87 -29.36 -9.04
C LYS A 26 1.16 -30.83 -8.71
N ASN A 27 1.90 -31.55 -9.57
CA ASN A 27 2.08 -33.00 -9.46
C ASN A 27 3.55 -33.43 -9.66
N PRO A 28 4.24 -33.94 -8.60
CA PRO A 28 3.86 -33.81 -7.18
C PRO A 28 3.78 -32.33 -6.75
N ALA A 29 2.99 -32.02 -5.73
CA ALA A 29 2.83 -30.66 -5.23
C ALA A 29 4.18 -30.13 -4.71
N ARG A 30 4.65 -29.01 -5.27
CA ARG A 30 5.93 -28.39 -4.90
C ARG A 30 5.90 -26.90 -5.13
N ILE A 31 6.48 -26.15 -4.20
CA ILE A 31 6.81 -24.72 -4.36
C ILE A 31 8.33 -24.61 -4.35
N THR A 32 8.92 -24.04 -5.40
CA THR A 32 10.35 -23.77 -5.49
C THR A 32 10.59 -22.29 -5.33
N LEU A 33 11.25 -21.90 -4.24
CA LEU A 33 11.71 -20.54 -4.01
C LEU A 33 13.08 -20.34 -4.66
N SER A 34 13.36 -19.14 -5.16
CA SER A 34 14.67 -18.78 -5.71
C SER A 34 15.06 -17.35 -5.35
N TRP A 35 16.36 -17.13 -5.18
CA TRP A 35 16.95 -15.82 -4.87
C TRP A 35 18.34 -15.66 -5.51
N PRO A 36 18.78 -14.42 -5.80
CA PRO A 36 20.14 -14.16 -6.29
C PRO A 36 21.21 -14.62 -5.29
N ALA A 37 22.34 -15.12 -5.81
CA ALA A 37 23.50 -15.42 -4.99
C ALA A 37 24.05 -14.13 -4.33
N THR A 38 24.58 -14.26 -3.12
CA THR A 38 25.24 -13.16 -2.41
C THR A 38 26.59 -13.65 -1.90
N SER A 39 27.66 -12.90 -2.20
CA SER A 39 29.00 -13.23 -1.74
C SER A 39 29.08 -13.26 -0.21
N ASN A 40 29.97 -14.10 0.33
CA ASN A 40 30.19 -14.26 1.77
C ASN A 40 28.91 -14.55 2.56
N THR A 41 27.96 -15.27 1.96
CA THR A 41 26.82 -15.83 2.69
C THR A 41 27.35 -16.90 3.64
N SER A 42 26.92 -16.86 4.91
CA SER A 42 27.28 -17.83 5.94
C SER A 42 26.12 -18.77 6.28
N SER A 43 24.88 -18.30 6.17
CA SER A 43 23.70 -19.11 6.43
C SER A 43 22.47 -18.63 5.66
N ILE A 44 21.58 -19.57 5.38
CA ILE A 44 20.25 -19.33 4.84
C ILE A 44 19.27 -20.17 5.67
N THR A 45 18.17 -19.55 6.13
CA THR A 45 17.10 -20.23 6.85
C THR A 45 15.76 -19.90 6.21
N VAL A 46 14.94 -20.92 5.95
CA VAL A 46 13.62 -20.78 5.33
C VAL A 46 12.55 -21.11 6.35
N TYR A 47 11.58 -20.23 6.50
CA TYR A 47 10.38 -20.40 7.30
C TYR A 47 9.15 -20.36 6.40
N ARG A 48 8.06 -20.96 6.86
CA ARG A 48 6.78 -20.98 6.15
C ARG A 48 5.65 -20.85 7.15
N LYS A 49 4.65 -20.04 6.83
CA LYS A 49 3.39 -19.97 7.56
C LYS A 49 2.21 -20.03 6.59
N THR A 50 1.05 -20.46 7.06
CA THR A 50 -0.22 -20.20 6.36
C THR A 50 -0.62 -18.74 6.57
N LYS A 51 -1.40 -18.16 5.66
CA LYS A 51 -1.85 -16.77 5.75
C LYS A 51 -2.48 -16.38 7.10
N ALA A 52 -3.25 -17.26 7.72
CA ALA A 52 -3.92 -17.01 9.01
C ALA A 52 -3.02 -17.20 10.25
N ALA A 53 -1.79 -17.71 10.08
CA ALA A 53 -0.91 -17.96 11.21
C ALA A 53 -0.24 -16.67 11.68
N THR A 54 -0.17 -16.51 13.00
CA THR A 54 0.38 -15.31 13.67
C THR A 54 1.85 -15.45 14.06
N THR A 55 2.50 -16.58 13.74
CA THR A 55 3.94 -16.82 13.95
C THR A 55 4.54 -17.61 12.78
N TRP A 56 5.86 -17.50 12.58
CA TRP A 56 6.59 -18.27 11.56
C TRP A 56 6.87 -19.73 11.95
N GLY A 57 6.68 -20.10 13.23
CA GLY A 57 7.01 -21.42 13.74
C GLY A 57 8.49 -21.78 13.57
N ASN A 58 8.76 -23.09 13.43
CA ASN A 58 10.10 -23.61 13.16
C ASN A 58 10.49 -23.42 11.69
N ALA A 59 11.79 -23.33 11.43
CA ALA A 59 12.29 -23.33 10.06
C ALA A 59 11.90 -24.62 9.34
N VAL A 60 11.53 -24.50 8.06
CA VAL A 60 11.22 -25.63 7.17
C VAL A 60 12.44 -26.08 6.37
N GLY A 61 13.52 -25.29 6.36
CA GLY A 61 14.75 -25.65 5.67
C GLY A 61 15.96 -24.80 6.02
N TYR A 62 17.14 -25.42 5.86
CA TYR A 62 18.45 -24.80 6.02
C TYR A 62 19.31 -25.05 4.77
N PRO A 63 19.04 -24.38 3.65
CA PRO A 63 19.85 -24.51 2.45
C PRO A 63 21.34 -24.22 2.73
N SER A 64 22.25 -24.79 1.95
CA SER A 64 23.67 -24.45 2.04
C SER A 64 23.87 -22.95 1.79
N ALA A 65 24.95 -22.38 2.31
CA ALA A 65 25.25 -20.96 2.15
C ALA A 65 25.45 -20.53 0.67
N SER A 66 25.74 -21.49 -0.23
CA SER A 66 25.84 -21.28 -1.68
C SER A 66 24.52 -21.48 -2.43
N ALA A 67 23.46 -21.94 -1.77
CA ALA A 67 22.19 -22.23 -2.42
C ALA A 67 21.50 -20.95 -2.89
N THR A 68 20.92 -21.03 -4.08
CA THR A 68 20.10 -19.97 -4.69
C THR A 68 18.62 -20.37 -4.79
N GLN A 69 18.26 -21.54 -4.26
CA GLN A 69 16.92 -22.07 -4.30
C GLN A 69 16.62 -23.01 -3.12
N TYR A 70 15.33 -23.15 -2.81
CA TYR A 70 14.81 -24.14 -1.88
C TYR A 70 13.51 -24.74 -2.43
N GLN A 71 13.39 -26.06 -2.34
CA GLN A 71 12.21 -26.79 -2.78
C GLN A 71 11.41 -27.26 -1.58
N ASP A 72 10.18 -26.76 -1.48
CA ASP A 72 9.21 -27.21 -0.50
C ASP A 72 8.25 -28.22 -1.13
N ASN A 73 8.41 -29.48 -0.75
CA ASN A 73 7.56 -30.59 -1.18
C ASN A 73 6.39 -30.88 -0.22
N ASN A 74 6.30 -30.15 0.90
CA ASN A 74 5.30 -30.38 1.95
C ASN A 74 4.17 -29.36 1.86
N VAL A 75 3.69 -29.10 0.65
CA VAL A 75 2.68 -28.08 0.33
C VAL A 75 1.41 -28.72 -0.20
N ILE A 76 0.28 -28.06 0.05
CA ILE A 76 -1.04 -28.54 -0.35
C ILE A 76 -1.60 -27.62 -1.43
N VAL A 77 -2.14 -28.21 -2.50
CA VAL A 77 -2.86 -27.47 -3.56
C VAL A 77 -4.08 -26.77 -2.95
N GLY A 78 -4.36 -25.54 -3.38
CA GLY A 78 -5.41 -24.68 -2.84
C GLY A 78 -5.01 -23.89 -1.58
N THR A 79 -3.79 -24.06 -1.07
CA THR A 79 -3.34 -23.35 0.15
C THR A 79 -2.39 -22.19 -0.17
N SER A 80 -2.68 -21.02 0.40
CA SER A 80 -1.78 -19.85 0.41
C SER A 80 -0.76 -19.98 1.53
N TYR A 81 0.53 -19.93 1.15
CA TYR A 81 1.66 -19.93 2.06
C TYR A 81 2.45 -18.65 1.92
N GLU A 82 2.81 -18.08 3.06
CA GLU A 82 3.86 -17.07 3.14
C GLU A 82 5.16 -17.76 3.51
N TYR A 83 6.24 -17.32 2.86
CA TYR A 83 7.60 -17.76 3.16
C TYR A 83 8.43 -16.58 3.62
N ARG A 84 9.31 -16.84 4.60
CA ARG A 84 10.36 -15.92 5.04
C ARG A 84 11.70 -16.58 4.82
N VAL A 85 12.59 -15.89 4.12
CA VAL A 85 13.98 -16.32 3.93
C VAL A 85 14.90 -15.37 4.66
N VAL A 86 15.64 -15.89 5.62
CA VAL A 86 16.68 -15.17 6.37
C VAL A 86 18.03 -15.55 5.78
N ARG A 87 18.83 -14.56 5.39
CA ARG A 87 20.20 -14.74 4.92
C ARG A 87 21.16 -13.97 5.80
N SER A 88 22.21 -14.61 6.32
CA SER A 88 23.35 -13.89 6.89
C SER A 88 24.48 -13.84 5.86
N ALA A 89 24.88 -12.64 5.46
CA ALA A 89 25.96 -12.42 4.48
C ALA A 89 26.66 -11.08 4.73
N ASN A 90 27.98 -11.02 4.57
CA ASN A 90 28.77 -9.78 4.73
C ASN A 90 28.52 -9.04 6.06
N GLY A 91 28.26 -9.76 7.16
CA GLY A 91 27.93 -9.15 8.47
C GLY A 91 26.53 -8.52 8.56
N THR A 92 25.69 -8.67 7.54
CA THR A 92 24.30 -8.16 7.49
C THR A 92 23.31 -9.33 7.47
N THR A 93 22.17 -9.16 8.16
CA THR A 93 21.03 -10.07 8.04
C THR A 93 20.06 -9.52 6.99
N GLY A 94 19.95 -10.20 5.87
CA GLY A 94 18.93 -9.96 4.86
C GLY A 94 17.66 -10.76 5.13
N GLN A 95 16.51 -10.17 4.81
CA GLN A 95 15.19 -10.80 4.94
C GLN A 95 14.41 -10.66 3.63
N GLY A 96 13.64 -11.68 3.27
CA GLY A 96 12.71 -11.65 2.14
C GLY A 96 11.42 -12.36 2.48
N TYR A 97 10.31 -11.88 1.93
CA TYR A 97 8.97 -12.40 2.16
C TYR A 97 8.25 -12.60 0.83
N ILE A 98 7.55 -13.71 0.67
CA ILE A 98 6.75 -13.99 -0.53
C ILE A 98 5.51 -14.78 -0.16
N ASN A 99 4.34 -14.35 -0.64
CA ASN A 99 3.10 -15.11 -0.58
C ASN A 99 2.88 -15.86 -1.91
N THR A 100 2.70 -17.17 -1.85
CA THR A 100 2.52 -18.03 -3.03
C THR A 100 1.70 -19.28 -2.70
N GLY A 101 1.18 -19.97 -3.73
CA GLY A 101 0.38 -21.18 -3.58
C GLY A 101 0.02 -21.79 -4.93
N ILE A 102 -0.40 -23.05 -4.93
CA ILE A 102 -0.78 -23.79 -6.14
C ILE A 102 -2.30 -23.73 -6.25
N GLU A 103 -2.85 -23.19 -7.34
CA GLU A 103 -4.32 -23.14 -7.61
C GLU A 103 -5.13 -22.61 -6.40
N VAL A 104 -4.64 -21.54 -5.76
CA VAL A 104 -5.36 -20.90 -4.65
C VAL A 104 -6.59 -20.18 -5.18
N GLU A 105 -7.75 -20.48 -4.60
CA GLU A 105 -9.01 -19.88 -4.98
C GLU A 105 -9.03 -18.36 -4.69
N LEU A 106 -9.45 -17.57 -5.68
CA LEU A 106 -9.67 -16.13 -5.48
C LEU A 106 -10.95 -15.91 -4.66
N PRO A 107 -10.90 -15.16 -3.55
CA PRO A 107 -12.09 -14.92 -2.74
C PRO A 107 -13.10 -14.07 -3.51
N GLY A 108 -14.30 -14.61 -3.73
CA GLY A 108 -15.42 -13.90 -4.36
C GLY A 108 -16.11 -12.87 -3.48
N TYR A 109 -16.00 -13.02 -2.15
CA TYR A 109 -16.48 -12.06 -1.16
C TYR A 109 -15.32 -11.59 -0.28
N ARG A 110 -15.11 -10.27 -0.24
CA ARG A 110 -14.01 -9.62 0.50
C ARG A 110 -14.46 -8.96 1.81
N GLY A 111 -15.76 -8.95 2.06
CA GLY A 111 -16.37 -8.26 3.20
C GLY A 111 -17.09 -6.97 2.81
N LYS A 112 -17.33 -6.14 3.82
CA LYS A 112 -17.97 -4.83 3.74
C LYS A 112 -16.90 -3.74 3.89
N MET A 113 -17.00 -2.72 3.05
CA MET A 113 -16.16 -1.53 3.08
C MET A 113 -17.00 -0.33 3.45
N VAL A 114 -16.59 0.41 4.48
CA VAL A 114 -17.17 1.71 4.81
C VAL A 114 -16.55 2.75 3.87
N LEU A 115 -17.37 3.35 3.00
CA LEU A 115 -16.93 4.39 2.08
C LEU A 115 -17.31 5.75 2.66
N LEU A 116 -16.33 6.50 3.15
CA LEU A 116 -16.51 7.86 3.66
C LEU A 116 -16.25 8.86 2.54
N VAL A 117 -17.20 9.74 2.28
CA VAL A 117 -17.10 10.75 1.20
C VAL A 117 -17.33 12.14 1.78
N ASP A 118 -16.43 13.08 1.50
CA ASP A 118 -16.69 14.50 1.76
C ASP A 118 -17.99 14.93 1.05
N ASN A 119 -18.98 15.38 1.84
CA ASN A 119 -20.31 15.71 1.35
C ASN A 119 -20.32 16.79 0.26
N THR A 120 -19.30 17.66 0.21
CA THR A 120 -19.13 18.68 -0.84
C THR A 120 -18.82 18.08 -2.22
N MET A 121 -18.31 16.85 -2.27
CA MET A 121 -17.95 16.15 -3.51
C MET A 121 -19.11 15.32 -4.08
N VAL A 122 -20.18 15.09 -3.32
CA VAL A 122 -21.27 14.18 -3.69
C VAL A 122 -22.00 14.61 -4.97
N GLY A 123 -22.36 15.89 -5.07
CA GLY A 123 -23.02 16.42 -6.26
C GLY A 123 -22.08 16.44 -7.48
N PRO A 124 -20.92 17.12 -7.39
CA PRO A 124 -19.99 17.25 -8.51
C PRO A 124 -19.38 15.94 -9.02
N LEU A 125 -19.24 14.90 -8.16
CA LEU A 125 -18.67 13.60 -8.51
C LEU A 125 -19.71 12.47 -8.54
N SER A 126 -20.99 12.78 -8.74
CA SER A 126 -22.07 11.79 -8.65
C SER A 126 -21.88 10.58 -9.58
N SER A 127 -21.42 10.81 -10.82
CA SER A 127 -21.14 9.76 -11.79
C SER A 127 -19.96 8.88 -11.38
N GLU A 128 -18.86 9.51 -10.96
CA GLU A 128 -17.63 8.84 -10.56
C GLU A 128 -17.80 8.04 -9.28
N LEU A 129 -18.56 8.57 -8.31
CA LEU A 129 -18.87 7.85 -7.07
C LEU A 129 -19.81 6.67 -7.34
N THR A 130 -20.77 6.81 -8.26
CA THR A 130 -21.59 5.68 -8.71
C THR A 130 -20.74 4.60 -9.39
N GLN A 131 -19.76 4.99 -10.21
CA GLN A 131 -18.84 4.06 -10.83
C GLN A 131 -17.95 3.38 -9.79
N LEU A 132 -17.43 4.12 -8.80
CA LEU A 132 -16.64 3.57 -7.71
C LEU A 132 -17.42 2.50 -6.94
N GLU A 133 -18.68 2.75 -6.59
CA GLU A 133 -19.51 1.76 -5.90
C GLU A 133 -19.71 0.48 -6.73
N LYS A 134 -19.85 0.61 -8.06
CA LYS A 134 -19.92 -0.54 -8.97
C LYS A 134 -18.59 -1.29 -9.04
N ASP A 135 -17.47 -0.57 -9.12
CA ASP A 135 -16.14 -1.15 -9.20
C ASP A 135 -15.79 -1.93 -7.92
N LEU A 136 -16.10 -1.38 -6.75
CA LEU A 136 -15.92 -2.06 -5.46
C LEU A 136 -16.78 -3.32 -5.38
N ARG A 137 -18.05 -3.25 -5.80
CA ARG A 137 -18.94 -4.42 -5.87
C ARG A 137 -18.39 -5.47 -6.83
N ALA A 138 -17.95 -5.08 -8.03
CA ALA A 138 -17.36 -6.00 -9.00
C ALA A 138 -16.09 -6.69 -8.48
N ASP A 139 -15.37 -6.07 -7.54
CA ASP A 139 -14.19 -6.65 -6.88
C ASP A 139 -14.51 -7.45 -5.59
N GLY A 140 -15.80 -7.68 -5.29
CA GLY A 140 -16.26 -8.54 -4.20
C GLY A 140 -16.56 -7.81 -2.88
N TRP A 141 -16.70 -6.48 -2.89
CA TRP A 141 -17.04 -5.69 -1.71
C TRP A 141 -18.53 -5.35 -1.62
N VAL A 142 -19.08 -5.40 -0.42
CA VAL A 142 -20.31 -4.68 -0.09
C VAL A 142 -19.95 -3.26 0.35
N VAL A 143 -20.57 -2.24 -0.24
CA VAL A 143 -20.24 -0.84 0.04
C VAL A 143 -21.23 -0.22 1.02
N LEU A 144 -20.72 0.33 2.13
CA LEU A 144 -21.45 1.04 3.17
C LEU A 144 -21.07 2.53 3.10
N ARG A 145 -21.69 3.24 2.16
CA ARG A 145 -21.36 4.64 1.89
C ARG A 145 -21.97 5.59 2.93
N ASN A 146 -21.17 6.51 3.44
CA ASN A 146 -21.58 7.61 4.32
C ASN A 146 -20.98 8.91 3.80
N ASN A 147 -21.83 9.92 3.59
CA ASN A 147 -21.37 11.25 3.21
C ASN A 147 -21.21 12.09 4.48
N VAL A 148 -20.04 12.68 4.68
CA VAL A 148 -19.65 13.32 5.95
C VAL A 148 -19.16 14.74 5.72
N GLY A 149 -19.33 15.60 6.71
CA GLY A 149 -18.88 17.00 6.61
C GLY A 149 -17.38 17.13 6.84
N ARG A 150 -16.70 17.93 6.02
CA ARG A 150 -15.27 18.30 6.19
C ARG A 150 -14.95 19.02 7.51
N THR A 151 -15.96 19.54 8.21
CA THR A 151 -15.83 20.20 9.52
C THR A 151 -16.33 19.35 10.68
N ALA A 152 -16.72 18.09 10.44
CA ALA A 152 -17.12 17.18 11.51
C ALA A 152 -15.95 16.87 12.44
N SER A 153 -16.21 16.47 13.69
CA SER A 153 -15.14 16.00 14.56
C SER A 153 -14.65 14.63 14.10
N VAL A 154 -13.34 14.37 14.19
CA VAL A 154 -12.77 13.05 13.88
C VAL A 154 -13.43 11.93 14.70
N SER A 155 -13.82 12.23 15.94
CA SER A 155 -14.57 11.30 16.80
C SER A 155 -15.94 10.94 16.24
N SER A 156 -16.68 11.91 15.68
CA SER A 156 -17.98 11.64 15.06
C SER A 156 -17.86 10.78 13.80
N ILE A 157 -16.80 11.00 13.00
CA ILE A 157 -16.52 10.18 11.81
C ILE A 157 -16.15 8.76 12.21
N ARG A 158 -15.30 8.59 13.24
CA ARG A 158 -14.94 7.25 13.74
C ARG A 158 -16.16 6.51 14.31
N ASN A 159 -17.08 7.20 14.98
CA ASN A 159 -18.30 6.57 15.48
C ASN A 159 -19.14 5.97 14.34
N ILE A 160 -19.25 6.63 13.18
CA ILE A 160 -19.92 6.05 12.01
C ILE A 160 -19.26 4.71 11.61
N VAL A 161 -17.92 4.68 11.56
CA VAL A 161 -17.19 3.44 11.23
C VAL A 161 -17.42 2.36 12.29
N LYS A 162 -17.34 2.72 13.58
CA LYS A 162 -17.58 1.81 14.70
C LYS A 162 -18.99 1.24 14.69
N ASP A 163 -20.00 2.03 14.33
CA ASP A 163 -21.38 1.56 14.24
C ASP A 163 -21.54 0.51 13.14
N HIS A 164 -20.96 0.74 11.96
CA HIS A 164 -20.91 -0.27 10.89
C HIS A 164 -20.15 -1.52 11.36
N TYR A 165 -18.97 -1.37 11.96
CA TYR A 165 -18.17 -2.50 12.45
C TYR A 165 -18.93 -3.31 13.51
N ASN A 166 -19.50 -2.66 14.52
CA ASN A 166 -20.24 -3.34 15.59
C ASN A 166 -21.50 -4.06 15.08
N SER A 167 -22.10 -3.59 13.98
CA SER A 167 -23.23 -4.26 13.34
C SER A 167 -22.85 -5.58 12.66
N ASP A 168 -21.59 -5.72 12.22
CA ASP A 168 -21.08 -6.92 11.56
C ASP A 168 -19.54 -7.02 11.64
N PRO A 169 -18.99 -7.31 12.83
CA PRO A 169 -17.53 -7.29 13.05
C PRO A 169 -16.82 -8.41 12.26
N SER A 170 -17.58 -9.44 11.88
CA SER A 170 -17.08 -10.55 11.08
C SER A 170 -16.83 -10.16 9.63
N ASN A 171 -17.55 -9.16 9.09
CA ASN A 171 -17.48 -8.82 7.66
C ASN A 171 -17.07 -7.38 7.36
N VAL A 172 -17.15 -6.41 8.27
CA VAL A 172 -16.55 -5.09 8.00
C VAL A 172 -15.03 -5.21 8.04
N LYS A 173 -14.36 -4.94 6.90
CA LYS A 173 -12.91 -5.18 6.75
C LYS A 173 -12.11 -3.96 6.31
N ALA A 174 -12.75 -2.89 5.84
CA ALA A 174 -12.05 -1.75 5.28
C ALA A 174 -12.81 -0.42 5.45
N VAL A 175 -12.05 0.67 5.46
CA VAL A 175 -12.50 2.05 5.34
C VAL A 175 -11.80 2.67 4.14
N TYR A 176 -12.58 3.22 3.22
CA TYR A 176 -12.06 4.00 2.10
C TYR A 176 -12.57 5.44 2.17
N ILE A 177 -11.65 6.40 2.15
CA ILE A 177 -11.93 7.83 2.36
C ILE A 177 -11.71 8.59 1.05
N ILE A 178 -12.72 9.35 0.62
CA ILE A 178 -12.69 10.20 -0.59
C ILE A 178 -12.92 11.67 -0.23
N GLY A 179 -11.97 12.52 -0.64
CA GLY A 179 -11.99 13.96 -0.39
C GLY A 179 -11.52 14.34 1.02
N HIS A 180 -11.66 15.62 1.35
CA HIS A 180 -11.20 16.21 2.61
C HIS A 180 -12.09 15.89 3.82
N VAL A 181 -12.25 14.59 4.11
CA VAL A 181 -12.81 14.11 5.39
C VAL A 181 -11.83 14.47 6.51
N PRO A 182 -12.28 14.92 7.71
CA PRO A 182 -11.40 15.35 8.79
C PRO A 182 -10.22 14.40 9.05
N VAL A 183 -9.03 14.96 9.23
CA VAL A 183 -7.78 14.20 9.43
C VAL A 183 -7.50 14.12 10.93
N PRO A 184 -7.50 12.92 11.54
CA PRO A 184 -7.07 12.74 12.92
C PRO A 184 -5.56 12.95 13.04
N TYR A 185 -5.12 13.55 14.14
CA TYR A 185 -3.72 13.74 14.47
C TYR A 185 -3.41 13.03 15.78
N SER A 186 -2.22 12.42 15.90
CA SER A 186 -1.83 11.69 17.11
C SER A 186 -0.33 11.69 17.36
N GLY A 187 0.03 11.60 18.64
CA GLY A 187 1.36 11.28 19.12
C GLY A 187 2.20 12.50 19.49
N ASN A 188 3.41 12.19 19.92
CA ASN A 188 4.47 13.16 20.17
C ASN A 188 5.77 12.61 19.57
N ILE A 189 5.82 12.58 18.24
CA ILE A 189 6.78 11.82 17.44
C ILE A 189 7.43 12.68 16.37
N ALA A 190 8.60 12.26 15.90
CA ALA A 190 9.25 12.75 14.69
C ALA A 190 9.91 11.56 13.99
N PRO A 191 9.14 10.70 13.30
CA PRO A 191 9.68 9.52 12.61
C PRO A 191 10.71 9.87 11.53
N ASP A 192 10.75 11.13 11.08
CA ASP A 192 11.75 11.66 10.15
C ASP A 192 13.02 12.20 10.84
N GLY A 193 13.08 12.19 12.17
CA GLY A 193 14.26 12.54 12.98
C GLY A 193 14.44 14.02 13.31
N HIS A 194 13.48 14.90 13.00
CA HIS A 194 13.64 16.35 13.15
C HIS A 194 13.03 16.88 14.46
N GLY A 195 13.85 17.55 15.29
CA GLY A 195 13.44 18.03 16.62
C GLY A 195 12.33 19.07 16.58
N GLU A 196 12.34 19.95 15.58
CA GLU A 196 11.31 20.96 15.34
C GLU A 196 9.99 20.38 14.81
N HIS A 197 10.00 19.10 14.43
CA HIS A 197 8.86 18.36 13.89
C HIS A 197 8.28 17.34 14.89
N VAL A 198 8.83 17.29 16.12
CA VAL A 198 8.30 16.45 17.19
C VAL A 198 6.91 16.93 17.59
N GLY A 199 5.91 16.08 17.44
CA GLY A 199 4.53 16.42 17.74
C GLY A 199 3.52 15.38 17.24
N ALA A 200 2.26 15.78 17.10
CA ALA A 200 1.22 14.95 16.50
C ALA A 200 1.38 14.90 14.98
N TRP A 201 1.13 13.74 14.37
CA TRP A 201 1.16 13.53 12.92
C TRP A 201 -0.21 13.00 12.45
N PRO A 202 -0.56 13.17 11.15
CA PRO A 202 -1.79 12.58 10.58
C PRO A 202 -1.89 11.07 10.84
N CYS A 203 -3.05 10.59 11.29
CA CYS A 203 -3.22 9.24 11.85
C CYS A 203 -4.48 8.54 11.31
N ASP A 204 -4.54 8.25 10.01
CA ASP A 204 -5.72 7.61 9.42
C ASP A 204 -6.03 6.21 9.99
N GLY A 205 -5.05 5.52 10.59
CA GLY A 205 -5.28 4.28 11.33
C GLY A 205 -6.27 4.42 12.50
N TYR A 206 -6.48 5.63 13.02
CA TYR A 206 -7.56 5.95 13.98
C TYR A 206 -8.95 5.52 13.47
N TYR A 207 -9.22 5.67 12.17
CA TYR A 207 -10.48 5.23 11.57
C TYR A 207 -10.57 3.73 11.37
N GLY A 208 -9.45 3.00 11.42
CA GLY A 208 -9.42 1.54 11.29
C GLY A 208 -9.33 0.78 12.61
N GLU A 209 -8.99 1.48 13.70
CA GLU A 209 -8.84 0.94 15.06
C GLU A 209 -10.19 1.08 15.82
N MET A 210 -10.71 0.01 16.39
CA MET A 210 -12.08 -0.07 16.92
C MET A 210 -12.15 -0.17 18.45
N ASN A 211 -11.09 -0.69 19.08
CA ASN A 211 -11.12 -1.24 20.43
C ASN A 211 -10.30 -0.44 21.46
N GLY A 212 -9.33 0.34 20.99
CA GLY A 212 -8.36 1.03 21.83
C GLY A 212 -8.86 2.37 22.33
N ASN A 213 -8.26 2.80 23.45
CA ASN A 213 -8.54 4.08 24.07
C ASN A 213 -7.62 5.16 23.52
N TRP A 214 -8.22 6.23 23.01
CA TRP A 214 -7.51 7.40 22.50
C TRP A 214 -7.77 8.57 23.42
N THR A 215 -6.71 9.19 23.92
CA THR A 215 -6.77 10.26 24.91
C THR A 215 -6.22 11.55 24.34
N ASP A 216 -6.66 12.67 24.90
CA ASP A 216 -6.20 14.02 24.58
C ASP A 216 -6.10 14.78 25.92
N ASN A 217 -5.18 14.32 26.77
CA ASN A 217 -5.07 14.86 28.13
C ASN A 217 -3.66 14.89 28.71
N SER A 218 -2.64 14.38 28.01
CA SER A 218 -1.34 14.12 28.63
C SER A 218 -0.16 14.69 27.85
N VAL A 219 -0.15 14.63 26.52
CA VAL A 219 0.90 15.26 25.72
C VAL A 219 0.77 16.78 25.82
N ASN A 220 1.88 17.46 26.14
CA ASN A 220 1.94 18.92 26.26
C ASN A 220 3.18 19.46 25.53
N ASN A 221 3.14 19.38 24.21
CA ASN A 221 4.16 19.87 23.30
C ASN A 221 3.60 20.99 22.40
N ASN A 222 3.99 22.22 22.72
CA ASN A 222 3.66 23.41 21.93
C ASN A 222 4.87 23.91 21.09
N GLY A 223 5.91 23.08 20.94
CA GLY A 223 7.21 23.45 20.34
C GLY A 223 7.34 23.13 18.85
N ALA A 224 6.41 22.36 18.27
CA ALA A 224 6.46 22.01 16.85
C ALA A 224 6.33 23.26 15.95
N GLN A 225 7.10 23.28 14.86
CA GLN A 225 7.16 24.39 13.92
C GLN A 225 5.78 24.69 13.29
N ARG A 226 5.06 23.63 12.87
CA ARG A 226 3.69 23.71 12.38
C ARG A 226 2.70 23.58 13.54
N GLU A 227 1.69 24.43 13.56
CA GLU A 227 0.63 24.39 14.58
C GLU A 227 -0.15 23.07 14.57
N ALA A 228 -0.33 22.46 13.39
CA ALA A 228 -1.00 21.17 13.25
C ALA A 228 -0.27 20.03 14.00
N ASN A 229 1.05 20.13 14.17
CA ASN A 229 1.85 19.13 14.88
C ASN A 229 1.96 19.42 16.38
N ARG A 230 1.65 20.62 16.85
CA ARG A 230 1.61 20.88 18.29
C ARG A 230 0.51 20.01 18.90
N ASN A 231 0.76 19.43 20.05
CA ASN A 231 -0.16 18.52 20.73
C ASN A 231 -0.21 18.92 22.20
N VAL A 232 -1.33 19.49 22.63
CA VAL A 232 -1.53 19.96 24.01
C VAL A 232 -2.89 19.50 24.52
N PRO A 233 -3.08 19.32 25.84
CA PRO A 233 -4.30 18.73 26.36
C PRO A 233 -5.57 19.49 25.96
N GLY A 234 -6.52 18.79 25.36
CA GLY A 234 -7.82 19.30 24.93
C GLY A 234 -7.84 19.99 23.58
N ASP A 235 -6.81 19.81 22.74
CA ASP A 235 -6.71 20.43 21.42
C ASP A 235 -7.35 19.61 20.28
N GLY A 236 -7.90 18.43 20.61
CA GLY A 236 -8.53 17.50 19.69
C GLY A 236 -7.58 16.52 18.99
N LYS A 237 -6.28 16.54 19.34
CA LYS A 237 -5.27 15.59 18.84
C LYS A 237 -4.96 14.57 19.91
N PHE A 238 -4.63 13.35 19.49
CA PHE A 238 -4.48 12.25 20.43
C PHE A 238 -3.06 12.11 20.97
N ASP A 239 -2.91 11.58 22.17
CA ASP A 239 -1.64 11.43 22.88
C ASP A 239 -0.78 10.29 22.31
N GLN A 240 -1.40 9.32 21.62
CA GLN A 240 -0.80 8.03 21.30
C GLN A 240 0.25 8.11 20.18
N SER A 241 1.48 7.71 20.46
CA SER A 241 2.54 7.50 19.46
C SER A 241 2.50 6.10 18.80
N TYR A 242 1.74 5.17 19.39
CA TYR A 242 1.50 3.82 18.88
C TYR A 242 0.00 3.56 18.86
N PHE A 243 -0.49 2.74 17.93
CA PHE A 243 -1.88 2.32 17.99
C PHE A 243 -2.18 1.65 19.34
N PRO A 244 -3.26 2.06 20.05
CA PRO A 244 -3.58 1.55 21.40
C PRO A 244 -4.00 0.07 21.41
N SER A 245 -4.40 -0.46 20.26
CA SER A 245 -4.61 -1.88 19.97
C SER A 245 -4.38 -2.15 18.48
N ALA A 246 -4.57 -3.40 18.05
CA ALA A 246 -4.50 -3.73 16.62
C ALA A 246 -5.51 -2.89 15.82
N VAL A 247 -5.11 -2.46 14.63
CA VAL A 247 -6.00 -1.85 13.65
C VAL A 247 -6.80 -2.95 12.96
N GLU A 248 -8.12 -2.99 13.14
CA GLU A 248 -8.98 -4.05 12.59
C GLU A 248 -9.24 -3.88 11.09
N LEU A 249 -9.39 -2.63 10.63
CA LEU A 249 -9.82 -2.34 9.26
C LEU A 249 -8.66 -1.85 8.39
N GLN A 250 -8.70 -2.24 7.12
CA GLN A 250 -7.82 -1.71 6.09
C GLN A 250 -8.21 -0.26 5.79
N VAL A 251 -7.29 0.70 5.92
CA VAL A 251 -7.59 2.12 5.69
C VAL A 251 -6.80 2.66 4.50
N GLY A 252 -7.48 3.39 3.62
CA GLY A 252 -6.86 4.18 2.55
C GLY A 252 -7.62 5.47 2.30
N ARG A 253 -6.91 6.52 1.90
CA ARG A 253 -7.46 7.87 1.69
C ARG A 253 -7.03 8.45 0.35
N VAL A 254 -7.97 9.05 -0.36
CA VAL A 254 -7.68 9.91 -1.51
C VAL A 254 -8.17 11.32 -1.18
N ASP A 255 -7.23 12.15 -0.76
CA ASP A 255 -7.45 13.56 -0.43
C ASP A 255 -6.56 14.43 -1.30
N LEU A 256 -7.17 15.18 -2.22
CA LEU A 256 -6.50 16.07 -3.17
C LEU A 256 -6.82 17.55 -2.88
N TYR A 257 -7.22 17.85 -1.65
CA TYR A 257 -7.45 19.21 -1.18
C TYR A 257 -6.14 20.01 -1.08
N ASP A 258 -6.23 21.31 -1.37
CA ASP A 258 -5.11 22.26 -1.29
C ASP A 258 -3.85 21.80 -2.07
N MET A 259 -4.07 21.37 -3.31
CA MET A 259 -3.00 20.99 -4.27
C MET A 259 -2.85 22.02 -5.42
N PRO A 260 -2.67 23.33 -5.15
CA PRO A 260 -2.72 24.37 -6.19
C PRO A 260 -1.62 24.26 -7.27
N ALA A 261 -0.55 23.49 -7.04
CA ALA A 261 0.49 23.25 -8.04
C ALA A 261 -0.05 22.62 -9.34
N PHE A 262 -1.17 21.90 -9.27
CA PHE A 262 -1.79 21.24 -10.42
C PHE A 262 -2.70 22.15 -11.25
N GLY A 263 -3.03 23.35 -10.75
CA GLY A 263 -3.92 24.30 -11.43
C GLY A 263 -5.37 23.84 -11.61
N GLN A 264 -5.73 22.66 -11.09
CA GLN A 264 -7.07 22.09 -11.10
C GLN A 264 -7.70 22.19 -9.71
N SER A 265 -9.02 22.26 -9.64
CA SER A 265 -9.74 22.16 -8.36
C SER A 265 -9.63 20.75 -7.77
N GLU A 266 -9.82 20.62 -6.45
CA GLU A 266 -9.90 19.32 -5.77
C GLU A 266 -10.88 18.38 -6.49
N THR A 267 -12.06 18.89 -6.88
CA THR A 267 -13.08 18.14 -7.61
C THR A 267 -12.55 17.55 -8.92
N GLU A 268 -11.85 18.33 -9.76
CA GLU A 268 -11.30 17.82 -11.01
C GLU A 268 -10.17 16.80 -10.80
N LEU A 269 -9.36 17.00 -9.76
CA LEU A 269 -8.31 16.06 -9.37
C LEU A 269 -8.89 14.73 -8.91
N LEU A 270 -9.92 14.75 -8.05
CA LEU A 270 -10.63 13.56 -7.58
C LEU A 270 -11.37 12.86 -8.73
N ARG A 271 -12.05 13.59 -9.62
CA ARG A 271 -12.65 13.04 -10.84
C ARG A 271 -11.62 12.28 -11.67
N SER A 272 -10.48 12.92 -11.93
CA SER A 272 -9.40 12.34 -12.71
C SER A 272 -8.83 11.09 -12.03
N TYR A 273 -8.67 11.11 -10.70
CA TYR A 273 -8.25 9.95 -9.92
C TYR A 273 -9.23 8.78 -10.04
N LEU A 274 -10.52 9.02 -9.79
CA LEU A 274 -11.54 7.97 -9.80
C LEU A 274 -11.66 7.31 -11.18
N ASN A 275 -11.59 8.11 -12.24
CA ASN A 275 -11.55 7.58 -13.62
C ASN A 275 -10.27 6.76 -13.89
N ARG A 276 -9.10 7.20 -13.42
CA ARG A 276 -7.86 6.40 -13.54
C ARG A 276 -7.96 5.07 -12.78
N ALA A 277 -8.50 5.10 -11.57
CA ALA A 277 -8.70 3.92 -10.73
C ALA A 277 -9.66 2.94 -11.41
N HIS A 278 -10.80 3.42 -11.93
CA HIS A 278 -11.73 2.62 -12.73
C HIS A 278 -11.01 1.94 -13.90
N ASN A 279 -10.33 2.73 -14.74
CA ASN A 279 -9.66 2.24 -15.95
C ASN A 279 -8.60 1.17 -15.63
N PHE A 280 -7.92 1.28 -14.49
CA PHE A 280 -7.00 0.25 -14.01
C PHE A 280 -7.75 -1.01 -13.52
N LYS A 281 -8.82 -0.84 -12.73
CA LYS A 281 -9.63 -1.96 -12.20
C LYS A 281 -10.26 -2.80 -13.30
N VAL A 282 -10.75 -2.18 -14.37
CA VAL A 282 -11.33 -2.89 -15.52
C VAL A 282 -10.29 -3.29 -16.58
N LYS A 283 -9.00 -3.06 -16.29
CA LYS A 283 -7.88 -3.40 -17.18
C LYS A 283 -8.00 -2.76 -18.58
N GLN A 284 -8.53 -1.53 -18.65
CA GLN A 284 -8.57 -0.74 -19.89
C GLN A 284 -7.15 -0.35 -20.35
N TRP A 285 -6.21 -0.34 -19.41
CA TRP A 285 -4.78 -0.28 -19.67
C TRP A 285 -4.06 -1.20 -18.70
N THR A 286 -2.79 -1.52 -18.96
CA THR A 286 -1.97 -2.36 -18.09
C THR A 286 -0.56 -1.78 -18.00
N PRO A 287 -0.02 -1.51 -16.80
CA PRO A 287 1.36 -1.08 -16.65
C PRO A 287 2.32 -2.21 -17.04
N GLN A 288 3.53 -1.86 -17.47
CA GLN A 288 4.59 -2.83 -17.60
C GLN A 288 4.90 -3.45 -16.22
N SER A 289 5.01 -4.78 -16.16
CA SER A 289 5.39 -5.52 -14.96
C SER A 289 6.89 -5.36 -14.67
N ARG A 290 7.30 -4.13 -14.36
CA ARG A 290 8.63 -3.73 -13.94
C ARG A 290 8.56 -2.68 -12.84
N ALA A 291 9.65 -2.53 -12.11
CA ALA A 291 9.78 -1.59 -11.02
C ALA A 291 11.07 -0.78 -11.13
N ILE A 292 11.13 0.34 -10.42
CA ILE A 292 12.33 1.18 -10.30
C ILE A 292 12.54 1.58 -8.85
N VAL A 293 13.78 1.47 -8.38
CA VAL A 293 14.21 1.89 -7.04
C VAL A 293 15.26 2.98 -7.20
N PHE A 294 14.93 4.20 -6.75
CA PHE A 294 15.85 5.33 -6.68
C PHE A 294 16.19 5.60 -5.21
N ASP A 295 17.37 5.15 -4.78
CA ASP A 295 17.81 5.26 -3.38
C ASP A 295 18.83 6.39 -3.22
N ASN A 296 18.38 7.64 -3.04
CA ASN A 296 19.29 8.77 -2.77
C ASN A 296 19.80 8.81 -1.32
N PHE A 297 19.59 7.74 -0.56
CA PHE A 297 20.20 7.52 0.75
C PHE A 297 21.14 6.30 0.75
N TYR A 298 21.57 5.83 -0.43
CA TYR A 298 22.47 4.68 -0.60
C TYR A 298 23.77 4.76 0.22
N TYR A 299 24.19 5.96 0.61
CA TYR A 299 25.39 6.23 1.39
C TYR A 299 25.22 6.00 2.90
N MET A 300 23.98 5.82 3.37
CA MET A 300 23.69 5.56 4.79
C MET A 300 23.87 4.07 5.12
N ASN A 301 24.18 3.79 6.38
CA ASN A 301 24.27 2.41 6.86
C ASN A 301 22.89 1.77 6.98
N GLU A 302 21.89 2.56 7.36
CA GLU A 302 20.52 2.14 7.51
C GLU A 302 19.90 1.86 6.12
N PRO A 303 19.23 0.71 5.95
CA PRO A 303 18.80 0.22 4.64
C PRO A 303 17.47 0.86 4.17
N MET A 304 17.39 2.18 4.05
CA MET A 304 16.14 2.94 3.81
C MET A 304 15.28 2.42 2.65
N ALA A 305 15.89 1.89 1.60
CA ALA A 305 15.18 1.37 0.43
C ALA A 305 14.89 -0.14 0.50
N ALA A 306 15.17 -0.82 1.61
CA ALA A 306 15.03 -2.27 1.69
C ALA A 306 13.57 -2.73 1.60
N SER A 307 12.60 -1.96 2.10
CA SER A 307 11.18 -2.20 1.83
C SER A 307 10.91 -2.29 0.32
N ALA A 308 11.52 -1.44 -0.51
CA ALA A 308 11.34 -1.51 -1.96
C ALA A 308 11.97 -2.77 -2.55
N TRP A 309 13.21 -3.09 -2.19
CA TRP A 309 13.90 -4.28 -2.71
C TRP A 309 13.23 -5.60 -2.32
N ARG A 310 12.72 -5.70 -1.09
CA ARG A 310 11.94 -6.86 -0.63
C ARG A 310 10.64 -7.00 -1.41
N ASN A 311 9.85 -5.93 -1.48
CA ASN A 311 8.51 -5.99 -2.08
C ASN A 311 8.55 -6.07 -3.61
N MET A 312 9.30 -5.20 -4.28
CA MET A 312 9.24 -5.10 -5.74
C MET A 312 9.76 -6.36 -6.43
N SER A 313 10.78 -7.01 -5.86
CA SER A 313 11.33 -8.25 -6.42
C SER A 313 10.29 -9.38 -6.46
N VAL A 314 9.41 -9.49 -5.46
CA VAL A 314 8.34 -10.50 -5.45
C VAL A 314 7.11 -10.10 -6.25
N MET A 315 6.92 -8.81 -6.51
CA MET A 315 5.81 -8.29 -7.31
C MET A 315 6.06 -8.42 -8.82
N VAL A 316 7.26 -8.04 -9.28
CA VAL A 316 7.60 -7.98 -10.71
C VAL A 316 8.71 -8.95 -11.13
N GLY A 317 9.34 -9.64 -10.18
CA GLY A 317 10.56 -10.42 -10.41
C GLY A 317 11.82 -9.56 -10.29
N ALA A 318 12.85 -10.07 -9.60
CA ALA A 318 14.10 -9.35 -9.34
C ALA A 318 14.77 -8.80 -10.62
N SER A 319 14.72 -9.53 -11.73
CA SER A 319 15.29 -9.10 -13.02
C SER A 319 14.57 -7.91 -13.66
N ASN A 320 13.34 -7.60 -13.20
CA ASN A 320 12.53 -6.48 -13.68
C ASN A 320 12.55 -5.29 -12.71
N VAL A 321 13.44 -5.29 -11.71
CA VAL A 321 13.66 -4.16 -10.80
C VAL A 321 14.88 -3.38 -11.27
N THR A 322 14.68 -2.15 -11.72
CA THR A 322 15.75 -1.23 -12.08
C THR A 322 16.34 -0.58 -10.82
N ASN A 323 17.64 -0.77 -10.59
CA ASN A 323 18.40 0.08 -9.66
C ASN A 323 18.70 1.41 -10.39
N ALA A 324 18.01 2.48 -10.00
CA ALA A 324 18.09 3.75 -10.72
C ALA A 324 19.44 4.45 -10.46
N ASN A 325 19.99 5.10 -11.49
CA ASN A 325 21.21 5.88 -11.35
C ASN A 325 20.92 7.20 -10.63
N VAL A 326 21.36 7.31 -9.37
CA VAL A 326 21.19 8.51 -8.53
C VAL A 326 22.07 9.70 -8.95
N TYR A 327 23.10 9.46 -9.77
CA TYR A 327 23.93 10.52 -10.37
C TYR A 327 23.41 10.97 -11.75
N GLY A 328 22.34 10.35 -12.24
CA GLY A 328 21.66 10.72 -13.48
C GLY A 328 20.67 11.87 -13.29
N PRO A 329 19.70 12.01 -14.21
CA PRO A 329 18.58 12.94 -14.03
C PRO A 329 17.80 12.66 -12.74
N ASN A 330 17.18 13.68 -12.17
CA ASN A 330 16.30 13.51 -11.01
C ASN A 330 15.20 12.48 -11.29
N TYR A 331 14.78 11.76 -10.25
CA TYR A 331 13.83 10.65 -10.35
C TYR A 331 12.55 10.99 -11.10
N TYR A 332 11.93 12.16 -10.86
CA TYR A 332 10.70 12.58 -11.54
C TYR A 332 10.85 12.57 -13.07
N SER A 333 12.06 12.86 -13.58
CA SER A 333 12.36 12.78 -15.01
C SER A 333 12.55 11.35 -15.49
N GLN A 334 13.10 10.46 -14.64
CA GLN A 334 13.29 9.04 -14.94
C GLN A 334 11.96 8.28 -15.02
N VAL A 335 10.90 8.74 -14.35
CA VAL A 335 9.55 8.14 -14.40
C VAL A 335 8.58 8.88 -15.31
N ASN A 336 8.91 10.07 -15.82
CA ASN A 336 8.04 10.83 -16.71
C ASN A 336 7.80 10.06 -18.03
N ASN A 337 6.53 9.89 -18.41
CA ASN A 337 6.11 9.13 -19.59
C ASN A 337 6.65 7.68 -19.63
N GLN A 338 6.97 7.11 -18.46
CA GLN A 338 7.35 5.71 -18.35
C GLN A 338 6.18 4.87 -17.84
N SER A 339 6.23 3.57 -18.12
CA SER A 339 5.29 2.60 -17.54
C SER A 339 6.00 1.78 -16.48
N TYR A 340 5.53 1.87 -15.23
CA TYR A 340 6.01 1.08 -14.10
C TYR A 340 4.80 0.61 -13.28
N LEU A 341 4.85 -0.63 -12.81
CA LEU A 341 3.86 -1.13 -11.86
C LEU A 341 4.16 -0.59 -10.46
N TRP A 342 5.40 -0.70 -10.03
CA TRP A 342 5.88 -0.27 -8.72
C TRP A 342 7.03 0.73 -8.85
N THR A 343 7.07 1.71 -7.96
CA THR A 343 8.19 2.65 -7.93
C THR A 343 8.56 3.05 -6.52
N TYR A 344 9.85 3.25 -6.28
CA TYR A 344 10.37 3.75 -5.01
C TYR A 344 11.33 4.90 -5.26
N SER A 345 11.22 5.94 -4.45
CA SER A 345 12.20 7.01 -4.42
C SER A 345 12.48 7.49 -2.99
N SER A 346 13.75 7.65 -2.64
CA SER A 346 14.15 8.31 -1.41
C SER A 346 15.03 9.53 -1.66
N GLY A 347 15.00 10.49 -0.75
CA GLY A 347 15.88 11.67 -0.75
C GLY A 347 15.55 12.66 0.38
N GLY A 348 16.48 13.55 0.71
CA GLY A 348 16.27 14.56 1.76
C GLY A 348 15.04 15.42 1.48
N GLY A 349 14.11 15.49 2.41
CA GLY A 349 12.84 16.21 2.20
C GLY A 349 13.02 17.71 2.09
N LEU A 350 12.09 18.37 1.38
CA LEU A 350 12.12 19.80 1.14
C LEU A 350 11.01 20.50 1.94
N GLN A 351 11.40 21.56 2.64
CA GLN A 351 10.48 22.56 3.15
C GLN A 351 10.41 23.74 2.18
N ALA A 352 9.22 24.25 1.94
CA ALA A 352 9.01 25.48 1.18
C ALA A 352 7.89 26.32 1.81
N TYR A 353 7.75 27.56 1.35
CA TYR A 353 6.65 28.44 1.75
C TYR A 353 5.82 28.83 0.54
N GLU A 354 4.51 28.61 0.61
CA GLU A 354 3.54 29.17 -0.32
C GLU A 354 2.77 30.30 0.36
N GLY A 355 3.19 31.53 0.08
CA GLY A 355 2.83 32.69 0.90
C GLY A 355 3.44 32.56 2.29
N SER A 356 2.62 32.57 3.33
CA SER A 356 3.04 32.33 4.72
C SER A 356 2.86 30.88 5.19
N THR A 357 2.36 29.99 4.33
CA THR A 357 2.11 28.59 4.69
C THR A 357 3.36 27.74 4.43
N LEU A 358 3.91 27.15 5.49
CA LEU A 358 4.93 26.10 5.39
C LEU A 358 4.34 24.84 4.73
N THR A 359 5.04 24.29 3.74
CA THR A 359 4.67 23.09 2.99
C THR A 359 5.85 22.14 2.81
N TYR A 360 5.56 20.85 2.71
CA TYR A 360 6.53 19.79 2.45
C TYR A 360 6.35 19.26 1.03
N ASN A 361 6.90 20.00 0.06
CA ASN A 361 6.53 19.88 -1.35
C ASN A 361 7.52 19.09 -2.21
N GLY A 362 8.51 18.40 -1.63
CA GLY A 362 9.42 17.58 -2.44
C GLY A 362 10.50 16.85 -1.68
N ALA A 363 11.40 16.24 -2.45
CA ALA A 363 12.61 15.59 -1.96
C ALA A 363 13.78 15.81 -2.93
N ASN A 364 14.98 15.96 -2.37
CA ASN A 364 16.22 16.23 -3.08
C ASN A 364 16.56 15.10 -4.08
N LEU A 365 16.90 15.49 -5.32
CA LEU A 365 17.10 14.62 -6.50
C LEU A 365 15.91 13.73 -6.87
N VAL A 366 14.83 13.75 -6.09
CA VAL A 366 13.59 13.04 -6.42
C VAL A 366 12.70 13.94 -7.27
N GLY A 367 12.36 15.12 -6.78
CA GLY A 367 11.47 16.10 -7.42
C GLY A 367 10.56 16.81 -6.43
N THR A 368 9.70 17.69 -6.94
CA THR A 368 8.68 18.42 -6.18
C THR A 368 7.26 18.14 -6.68
N THR A 369 6.25 18.54 -5.92
CA THR A 369 4.85 18.51 -6.32
C THR A 369 4.62 19.28 -7.62
N GLN A 370 5.32 20.40 -7.82
CA GLN A 370 5.31 21.16 -9.08
C GLN A 370 5.91 20.38 -10.26
N ASN A 371 6.96 19.58 -10.01
CA ASN A 371 7.49 18.68 -11.05
C ASN A 371 6.47 17.58 -11.42
N TYR A 372 5.74 17.03 -10.46
CA TYR A 372 4.68 16.06 -10.74
C TYR A 372 3.50 16.69 -11.49
N ALA A 373 3.15 17.94 -11.18
CA ALA A 373 2.13 18.68 -11.92
C ALA A 373 2.53 18.93 -13.38
N SER A 374 3.82 19.17 -13.66
CA SER A 374 4.32 19.41 -15.02
C SER A 374 4.66 18.15 -15.81
N THR A 375 4.62 16.97 -15.19
CA THR A 375 4.96 15.69 -15.83
C THR A 375 3.76 14.74 -15.90
N ASN A 376 3.98 13.61 -16.59
CA ASN A 376 3.07 12.48 -16.61
C ASN A 376 3.81 11.29 -15.98
N ALA A 377 4.00 11.36 -14.66
CA ALA A 377 4.76 10.37 -13.91
C ALA A 377 4.15 8.97 -14.03
N GLY A 378 5.00 8.00 -14.37
CA GLY A 378 4.71 6.58 -14.33
C GLY A 378 4.84 6.00 -12.93
N GLY A 379 4.18 4.87 -12.70
CA GLY A 379 4.15 4.19 -11.39
C GLY A 379 2.74 4.12 -10.84
N VAL A 380 2.19 2.91 -10.75
CA VAL A 380 0.83 2.71 -10.20
C VAL A 380 0.87 2.72 -8.67
N PHE A 381 1.77 1.92 -8.11
CA PHE A 381 1.97 1.80 -6.68
C PHE A 381 3.29 2.46 -6.31
N ASN A 382 3.21 3.57 -5.58
CA ASN A 382 4.35 4.42 -5.27
C ASN A 382 4.73 4.26 -3.80
N MET A 383 6.01 4.13 -3.54
CA MET A 383 6.60 4.18 -2.20
C MET A 383 7.61 5.32 -2.20
N SER A 384 7.69 6.09 -1.13
CA SER A 384 8.72 7.14 -1.04
C SER A 384 9.18 7.39 0.37
N PHE A 385 10.37 7.93 0.55
CA PHE A 385 10.91 8.26 1.86
C PHE A 385 11.75 9.54 1.84
N GLY A 386 11.66 10.31 2.92
CA GLY A 386 12.40 11.54 3.10
C GLY A 386 11.77 12.44 4.15
N SER A 387 12.49 13.48 4.55
CA SER A 387 12.09 14.37 5.62
C SER A 387 10.73 15.04 5.37
N TYR A 388 9.99 15.31 6.44
CA TYR A 388 8.79 16.15 6.49
C TYR A 388 7.55 15.67 5.72
N PHE A 389 7.64 15.27 4.45
CA PHE A 389 6.46 15.03 3.61
C PHE A 389 5.66 13.77 3.98
N GLY A 390 6.15 12.94 4.90
CA GLY A 390 5.36 11.89 5.54
C GLY A 390 4.21 12.46 6.39
N ASP A 391 4.37 13.68 6.93
CA ASP A 391 3.28 14.51 7.42
C ASP A 391 2.57 15.07 6.19
N TRP A 392 1.56 14.35 5.73
CA TRP A 392 1.00 14.52 4.39
C TRP A 392 -0.12 15.57 4.30
N ASP A 393 -0.71 15.94 5.44
CA ASP A 393 -1.85 16.84 5.53
C ASP A 393 -1.39 18.31 5.58
N ASN A 394 -0.87 18.78 4.45
CA ASN A 394 -0.53 20.19 4.19
C ASN A 394 -0.60 20.50 2.70
N LYS A 395 -0.71 21.79 2.39
CA LYS A 395 -0.70 22.34 1.03
C LYS A 395 0.36 21.71 0.15
N ASN A 396 0.01 21.31 -1.08
CA ASN A 396 0.94 20.78 -2.08
C ASN A 396 1.90 19.69 -1.57
N ASN A 397 1.46 18.91 -0.58
CA ASN A 397 2.31 17.90 0.01
C ASN A 397 2.77 16.86 -1.02
N PHE A 398 4.05 16.51 -0.96
CA PHE A 398 4.66 15.63 -1.95
C PHE A 398 4.12 14.20 -1.93
N LEU A 399 3.72 13.67 -0.77
CA LEU A 399 3.22 12.29 -0.67
C LEU A 399 1.91 12.10 -1.45
N ARG A 400 1.11 13.16 -1.57
CA ARG A 400 -0.19 13.17 -2.27
C ARG A 400 -0.04 13.41 -3.77
N ALA A 401 1.07 13.99 -4.21
CA ALA A 401 1.31 14.37 -5.61
C ALA A 401 1.14 13.23 -6.63
N PRO A 402 1.59 11.98 -6.38
CA PRO A 402 1.40 10.87 -7.33
C PRO A 402 -0.08 10.55 -7.61
N LEU A 403 -0.98 10.83 -6.67
CA LEU A 403 -2.41 10.58 -6.84
C LEU A 403 -3.09 11.61 -7.74
N ALA A 404 -2.53 12.81 -7.89
CA ALA A 404 -3.18 13.92 -8.57
C ALA A 404 -3.15 13.78 -10.11
N LYS A 405 -2.04 13.28 -10.66
CA LYS A 405 -1.80 13.16 -12.10
C LYS A 405 -0.88 11.99 -12.43
N GLY A 406 -0.86 11.56 -13.70
CA GLY A 406 -0.01 10.47 -14.16
C GLY A 406 -0.70 9.13 -14.04
N SER A 407 0.08 8.09 -13.75
CA SER A 407 -0.41 6.71 -13.56
C SER A 407 -0.63 6.34 -12.09
N GLY A 408 -0.31 7.22 -11.15
CA GLY A 408 -0.33 6.94 -9.72
C GLY A 408 -1.74 6.69 -9.18
N LEU A 409 -1.87 5.57 -8.47
CA LEU A 409 -3.10 5.19 -7.77
C LEU A 409 -2.90 5.04 -6.26
N THR A 410 -1.66 4.77 -5.83
CA THR A 410 -1.29 4.75 -4.41
C THR A 410 0.06 5.41 -4.15
N SER A 411 0.25 5.90 -2.93
CA SER A 411 1.51 6.44 -2.40
C SER A 411 1.60 6.16 -0.88
N CYS A 412 2.79 5.86 -0.37
CA CYS A 412 3.01 5.72 1.08
C CYS A 412 4.43 6.11 1.48
N TRP A 413 4.58 6.65 2.70
CA TRP A 413 5.88 7.00 3.27
C TRP A 413 6.53 5.75 3.87
N ALA A 414 7.59 5.23 3.24
CA ALA A 414 8.07 3.87 3.45
C ALA A 414 9.57 3.80 3.74
N ALA A 415 9.90 3.58 5.02
CA ALA A 415 11.17 3.06 5.55
C ALA A 415 11.07 2.97 7.08
N ILE A 416 10.42 3.96 7.71
CA ILE A 416 10.30 4.11 9.16
C ILE A 416 8.81 4.20 9.56
N PRO A 417 8.15 3.09 9.96
CA PRO A 417 8.61 1.70 9.88
C PRO A 417 8.65 1.15 8.44
N ALA A 418 9.14 -0.09 8.34
CA ALA A 418 9.23 -0.85 7.09
C ALA A 418 7.83 -1.30 6.63
N TRP A 419 7.62 -1.38 5.31
CA TRP A 419 6.35 -1.78 4.69
C TRP A 419 6.42 -3.18 4.06
N TYR A 420 5.30 -3.92 4.12
CA TYR A 420 5.20 -5.31 3.65
C TYR A 420 4.01 -5.51 2.70
N PHE A 421 4.30 -5.55 1.40
CA PHE A 421 3.35 -5.70 0.30
C PHE A 421 3.36 -7.09 -0.35
N ASP A 422 4.16 -8.04 0.14
CA ASP A 422 4.35 -9.38 -0.44
C ASP A 422 3.05 -10.18 -0.63
N HIS A 423 2.03 -9.90 0.20
CA HIS A 423 0.69 -10.47 0.07
C HIS A 423 0.03 -10.19 -1.30
N MET A 424 0.30 -9.03 -1.91
CA MET A 424 -0.24 -8.64 -3.22
C MET A 424 0.28 -9.55 -4.35
N GLY A 425 1.35 -10.31 -4.12
CA GLY A 425 1.90 -11.29 -5.07
C GLY A 425 0.91 -12.41 -5.42
N LEU A 426 0.05 -12.79 -4.47
CA LEU A 426 -1.00 -13.79 -4.63
C LEU A 426 -2.42 -13.17 -4.70
N GLY A 427 -2.51 -11.88 -5.02
CA GLY A 427 -3.79 -11.22 -5.33
C GLY A 427 -4.55 -10.66 -4.14
N GLU A 428 -3.92 -10.49 -2.98
CA GLU A 428 -4.45 -9.59 -1.95
C GLU A 428 -4.47 -8.14 -2.44
N ASN A 429 -5.36 -7.36 -1.85
CA ASN A 429 -5.38 -5.92 -2.07
C ASN A 429 -4.32 -5.21 -1.21
N ILE A 430 -3.97 -4.00 -1.60
CA ILE A 430 -2.94 -3.21 -0.90
C ILE A 430 -3.37 -2.85 0.53
N GLY A 431 -4.66 -2.64 0.78
CA GLY A 431 -5.21 -2.35 2.10
C GLY A 431 -4.94 -3.44 3.11
N TYR A 432 -4.99 -4.72 2.71
CA TYR A 432 -4.60 -5.86 3.54
C TYR A 432 -3.16 -5.69 4.02
N SER A 433 -2.23 -5.45 3.10
CA SER A 433 -0.82 -5.25 3.41
C SER A 433 -0.55 -4.00 4.26
N THR A 434 -1.28 -2.91 4.03
CA THR A 434 -1.23 -1.73 4.89
C THR A 434 -1.60 -2.07 6.33
N ARG A 435 -2.71 -2.80 6.54
CA ARG A 435 -3.15 -3.22 7.88
C ARG A 435 -2.13 -4.17 8.53
N GLU A 436 -1.59 -5.14 7.79
CA GLU A 436 -0.53 -6.01 8.31
C GLU A 436 0.72 -5.22 8.70
N THR A 437 1.08 -4.19 7.92
CA THR A 437 2.20 -3.28 8.25
C THR A 437 1.91 -2.47 9.52
N MET A 438 0.72 -1.89 9.65
CA MET A 438 0.30 -1.15 10.86
C MET A 438 0.34 -2.01 12.12
N ASN A 439 -0.02 -3.29 11.99
CA ASN A 439 -0.05 -4.25 13.10
C ASN A 439 1.26 -5.02 13.29
N ASN A 440 2.31 -4.71 12.52
CA ASN A 440 3.54 -5.47 12.58
C ASN A 440 4.36 -5.15 13.85
N ASN A 441 4.19 -6.00 14.87
CA ASN A 441 4.95 -5.94 16.12
C ASN A 441 6.14 -6.92 16.15
N GLY A 442 6.67 -7.31 14.98
CA GLY A 442 7.84 -8.18 14.86
C GLY A 442 7.59 -9.52 14.15
N LEU A 443 6.37 -9.75 13.61
CA LEU A 443 6.12 -10.90 12.75
C LEU A 443 6.95 -10.78 11.46
N TYR A 444 6.97 -9.60 10.85
CA TYR A 444 7.83 -9.26 9.74
C TYR A 444 9.02 -8.43 10.27
N ALA A 445 10.21 -8.77 9.79
CA ALA A 445 11.47 -8.15 10.18
C ALA A 445 12.25 -7.62 8.97
N PRO A 446 12.88 -6.45 9.08
CA PRO A 446 12.95 -5.61 10.29
C PRO A 446 11.66 -4.82 10.56
N ILE A 447 11.42 -4.40 11.80
CA ILE A 447 10.25 -3.53 12.11
C ILE A 447 10.40 -2.19 11.39
N THR A 448 11.63 -1.66 11.31
CA THR A 448 11.97 -0.44 10.59
C THR A 448 13.23 -0.66 9.76
N ASP A 449 13.29 0.00 8.61
CA ASP A 449 14.49 0.05 7.76
C ASP A 449 15.42 1.22 8.15
N GLY A 450 15.11 1.93 9.25
CA GLY A 450 15.85 3.10 9.74
C GLY A 450 16.58 2.96 11.06
N TRP A 451 16.86 4.10 11.68
CA TRP A 451 17.72 4.21 12.89
C TRP A 451 17.00 3.84 14.19
N GLU A 452 15.68 3.74 14.18
CA GLU A 452 14.90 3.40 15.36
C GLU A 452 14.94 1.87 15.61
N SER A 453 14.86 1.43 16.87
CA SER A 453 14.77 -0.01 17.19
C SER A 453 13.32 -0.52 17.27
N THR A 454 12.41 0.40 17.53
CA THR A 454 10.95 0.30 17.42
C THR A 454 10.48 1.59 16.78
N SER A 455 9.46 1.58 15.93
CA SER A 455 8.97 2.82 15.33
C SER A 455 7.53 3.10 15.78
N PRO A 456 7.23 4.33 16.26
CA PRO A 456 5.83 4.76 16.34
C PRO A 456 5.16 4.52 14.98
N ASN A 457 3.91 4.10 15.00
CA ASN A 457 3.22 3.64 13.79
C ASN A 457 1.93 4.41 13.50
N THR A 458 1.58 5.40 14.34
CA THR A 458 0.36 6.19 14.15
C THR A 458 0.39 7.06 12.91
N HIS A 459 1.57 7.45 12.40
CA HIS A 459 1.71 8.22 11.15
C HIS A 459 1.54 7.40 9.87
N LEU A 460 1.51 6.06 9.97
CA LEU A 460 1.35 5.21 8.79
C LEU A 460 0.01 5.52 8.10
N ALA A 461 0.10 5.83 6.81
CA ALA A 461 -1.07 6.11 5.99
C ALA A 461 -0.86 5.60 4.57
N LEU A 462 -1.91 4.97 4.02
CA LEU A 462 -2.00 4.65 2.60
C LEU A 462 -2.75 5.77 1.90
N MET A 463 -2.04 6.54 1.08
CA MET A 463 -2.68 7.44 0.12
C MET A 463 -3.14 6.58 -1.06
N GLY A 464 -4.45 6.44 -1.29
CA GLY A 464 -5.02 5.66 -2.38
C GLY A 464 -6.19 4.76 -1.97
N ASP A 465 -6.74 4.06 -2.96
CA ASP A 465 -7.80 3.06 -2.80
C ASP A 465 -7.26 1.76 -2.15
N PRO A 466 -7.72 1.38 -0.95
CA PRO A 466 -7.25 0.19 -0.25
C PRO A 466 -7.66 -1.12 -0.94
N SER A 467 -8.65 -1.11 -1.85
CA SER A 467 -9.09 -2.31 -2.57
C SER A 467 -8.21 -2.67 -3.78
N LEU A 468 -7.26 -1.81 -4.18
CA LEU A 468 -6.47 -2.07 -5.38
C LEU A 468 -5.59 -3.32 -5.24
N ARG A 469 -5.62 -4.16 -6.27
CA ARG A 469 -4.72 -5.30 -6.46
C ARG A 469 -3.77 -4.98 -7.60
N GLN A 470 -2.53 -5.47 -7.54
CA GLN A 470 -1.56 -5.17 -8.60
C GLN A 470 -1.86 -5.86 -9.94
N LYS A 471 -2.61 -6.98 -9.91
CA LYS A 471 -3.03 -7.70 -11.11
C LYS A 471 -4.55 -7.71 -11.17
N MET A 472 -5.08 -6.98 -12.14
CA MET A 472 -6.51 -6.95 -12.45
C MET A 472 -6.82 -7.87 -13.63
N VAL A 473 -8.03 -8.41 -13.62
CA VAL A 473 -8.58 -9.26 -14.68
C VAL A 473 -9.62 -8.45 -15.44
N SER A 474 -9.63 -8.56 -16.77
CA SER A 474 -10.65 -7.88 -17.58
C SER A 474 -12.04 -8.39 -17.21
N PRO A 475 -13.05 -7.53 -17.05
CA PRO A 475 -14.42 -7.97 -16.78
C PRO A 475 -15.03 -8.63 -18.03
N PRO A 476 -15.98 -9.58 -17.87
CA PRO A 476 -16.85 -9.98 -18.97
C PRO A 476 -17.70 -8.78 -19.42
N THR A 477 -18.18 -8.81 -20.67
CA THR A 477 -18.95 -7.70 -21.24
C THR A 477 -20.32 -8.15 -21.75
N SER A 478 -21.22 -7.20 -21.97
CA SER A 478 -22.54 -7.46 -22.58
C SER A 478 -23.37 -8.51 -21.85
N LEU A 479 -23.34 -8.50 -20.51
CA LEU A 479 -24.19 -9.37 -19.70
C LEU A 479 -25.67 -9.08 -20.01
N THR A 480 -26.38 -10.12 -20.39
CA THR A 480 -27.83 -10.13 -20.64
C THR A 480 -28.47 -11.22 -19.79
N ILE A 481 -29.67 -10.91 -19.29
CA ILE A 481 -30.47 -11.84 -18.48
C ILE A 481 -31.81 -12.01 -19.17
N ALA A 482 -32.13 -13.23 -19.57
CA ALA A 482 -33.40 -13.60 -20.20
C ALA A 482 -34.20 -14.54 -19.29
N ASN A 483 -35.52 -14.55 -19.44
CA ASN A 483 -36.36 -15.58 -18.82
C ASN A 483 -36.33 -16.83 -19.72
N SER A 484 -35.90 -17.95 -19.16
CA SER A 484 -35.97 -19.27 -19.80
C SER A 484 -36.80 -20.19 -18.92
N GLY A 485 -38.09 -20.35 -19.24
CA GLY A 485 -39.00 -21.24 -18.50
C GLY A 485 -39.21 -20.86 -17.03
N GLY A 486 -39.17 -19.57 -16.69
CA GLY A 486 -39.29 -19.08 -15.32
C GLY A 486 -37.97 -19.00 -14.55
N VAL A 487 -36.86 -19.38 -15.17
CA VAL A 487 -35.50 -19.34 -14.59
C VAL A 487 -34.67 -18.27 -15.31
N PRO A 488 -33.83 -17.49 -14.60
CA PRO A 488 -32.91 -16.56 -15.25
C PRO A 488 -31.84 -17.31 -16.07
N ALA A 489 -31.76 -17.01 -17.36
CA ALA A 489 -30.70 -17.44 -18.26
C ALA A 489 -29.74 -16.27 -18.53
N PHE A 490 -28.45 -16.51 -18.30
CA PHE A 490 -27.41 -15.49 -18.40
C PHE A 490 -26.57 -15.71 -19.65
N ASN A 491 -26.25 -14.63 -20.36
CA ASN A 491 -25.35 -14.65 -21.52
C ASN A 491 -24.44 -13.42 -21.50
N TRP A 492 -23.14 -13.61 -21.77
CA TRP A 492 -22.14 -12.55 -21.80
C TRP A 492 -21.01 -12.88 -22.78
N ASN A 493 -20.22 -11.89 -23.14
CA ASN A 493 -18.98 -12.10 -23.87
C ASN A 493 -17.85 -12.41 -22.87
N ALA A 494 -17.11 -13.47 -23.15
CA ALA A 494 -15.99 -13.89 -22.31
C ALA A 494 -14.87 -12.84 -22.27
N ALA A 495 -14.35 -12.58 -21.07
CA ALA A 495 -13.08 -11.92 -20.85
C ALA A 495 -11.90 -12.79 -21.34
N PRO A 496 -10.82 -12.18 -21.84
CA PRO A 496 -9.62 -12.91 -22.24
C PRO A 496 -8.83 -13.43 -21.04
N GLY A 497 -8.28 -14.64 -21.17
CA GLY A 497 -7.31 -15.19 -20.21
C GLY A 497 -7.90 -15.59 -18.86
N VAL A 498 -9.15 -16.06 -18.83
CA VAL A 498 -9.81 -16.63 -17.65
C VAL A 498 -10.15 -18.09 -17.89
N ASP A 499 -10.14 -18.89 -16.82
CA ASP A 499 -10.49 -20.32 -16.87
C ASP A 499 -12.02 -20.56 -16.86
N GLY A 500 -12.80 -19.59 -16.40
CA GLY A 500 -14.26 -19.63 -16.34
C GLY A 500 -14.84 -18.53 -15.44
N TYR A 501 -16.13 -18.62 -15.13
CA TYR A 501 -16.83 -17.61 -14.32
C TYR A 501 -17.51 -18.21 -13.09
N HIS A 502 -17.34 -17.56 -11.94
CA HIS A 502 -18.27 -17.74 -10.83
C HIS A 502 -19.37 -16.69 -10.90
N ILE A 503 -20.62 -17.10 -10.69
CA ILE A 503 -21.77 -16.21 -10.65
C ILE A 503 -22.09 -15.91 -9.19
N TYR A 504 -22.26 -14.63 -8.86
CA TYR A 504 -22.58 -14.17 -7.52
C TYR A 504 -23.88 -13.38 -7.50
N ARG A 505 -24.69 -13.60 -6.46
CA ARG A 505 -25.87 -12.79 -6.14
C ARG A 505 -25.55 -11.81 -5.02
N PHE A 506 -25.87 -10.54 -5.23
CA PHE A 506 -25.79 -9.50 -4.21
C PHE A 506 -27.15 -9.31 -3.55
N ASP A 507 -27.23 -9.53 -2.24
CA ASP A 507 -28.44 -9.30 -1.45
C ASP A 507 -28.35 -7.92 -0.77
N GLY A 508 -28.27 -6.87 -1.61
CA GLY A 508 -28.12 -5.48 -1.16
C GLY A 508 -26.82 -5.24 -0.38
N ASN A 509 -26.98 -4.95 0.92
CA ASN A 509 -25.87 -4.72 1.86
C ASN A 509 -25.66 -5.87 2.87
N GLN A 510 -26.39 -6.98 2.72
CA GLN A 510 -26.30 -8.10 3.66
C GLN A 510 -25.12 -9.02 3.36
N GLY A 511 -24.88 -9.37 2.09
CA GLY A 511 -23.77 -10.22 1.68
C GLY A 511 -23.76 -10.57 0.19
N ILE A 512 -22.76 -11.34 -0.20
CA ILE A 512 -22.60 -11.91 -1.54
C ILE A 512 -22.70 -13.43 -1.44
N THR A 513 -23.57 -14.05 -2.24
CA THR A 513 -23.71 -15.51 -2.31
C THR A 513 -23.20 -16.03 -3.65
N ARG A 514 -22.28 -16.99 -3.64
CA ARG A 514 -21.85 -17.70 -4.86
C ARG A 514 -22.94 -18.67 -5.30
N LEU A 515 -23.34 -18.61 -6.57
CA LEU A 515 -24.39 -19.45 -7.15
C LEU A 515 -23.85 -20.69 -7.86
N THR A 516 -22.56 -20.70 -8.23
CA THR A 516 -21.90 -21.84 -8.89
C THR A 516 -20.96 -22.57 -7.93
N ASN A 517 -20.81 -23.87 -8.10
CA ASN A 517 -19.83 -24.67 -7.35
C ASN A 517 -18.46 -24.67 -8.03
N GLU A 518 -18.47 -24.77 -9.37
CA GLU A 518 -17.30 -24.68 -10.24
C GLU A 518 -17.44 -23.47 -11.19
N PRO A 519 -16.36 -22.98 -11.79
CA PRO A 519 -16.44 -21.99 -12.86
C PRO A 519 -17.28 -22.53 -14.05
N VAL A 520 -18.18 -21.70 -14.59
CA VAL A 520 -18.96 -21.97 -15.81
C VAL A 520 -18.32 -21.40 -17.06
#